data_AF-W4VIQ6-F1
#
_entry.id   AF-W4VIQ6-F1
#
_cell.length_a   1.000
_cell.length_b   1.000
_cell.length_c   1.000
_cell.angle_alpha   90.00
_cell.angle_beta   90.00
_cell.angle_gamma   90.00
#
_symmetry.space_group_name_H-M   'P 1'
#
loop_
_entity.id
_entity.type
_entity.pdbx_description
1 polymer ?
#
loop_
_entity_poly.entity_id
_entity_poly.type
_entity_poly.pdbx_seq_one_letter_code
_entity_poly.pdbx_strand_id
1 'polypeptide(L)'
;MRFISLLDGKSEEKLIEQVRKKSGSTYKKHPAEQLTRSQLELIGYPKIDWIKNRDYDVELYKNYRERVYQDWTSHVKKEKELCYKLLFTGLLSNNLSSAIASCKQKEFELQEKFVDELIKMLFQESKYEVFEVEMNVSELMKIQHPYDTL
;
A
#
# COMPACT_ATOMS: atom_id res chain seq x y z
N MET A 1 -10.18 41.77 -2.77
CA MET A 1 -10.02 41.72 -1.29
C MET A 1 -10.09 43.10 -0.63
N ARG A 2 -9.59 44.19 -1.25
CA ARG A 2 -9.71 45.56 -0.70
C ARG A 2 -11.14 46.06 -0.44
N PHE A 3 -12.11 45.66 -1.25
CA PHE A 3 -13.48 46.19 -1.17
C PHE A 3 -14.29 45.66 0.04
N ILE A 4 -13.96 44.47 0.54
CA ILE A 4 -14.67 43.83 1.68
C ILE A 4 -14.13 44.33 3.02
N SER A 5 -12.83 44.65 3.10
CA SER A 5 -12.21 45.18 4.32
C SER A 5 -12.73 46.57 4.71
N LEU A 6 -13.14 47.38 3.73
CA LEU A 6 -13.69 48.73 3.95
C LEU A 6 -15.13 48.74 4.50
N LEU A 7 -15.93 47.72 4.17
CA LEU A 7 -17.34 47.65 4.59
C LEU A 7 -17.53 47.06 5.99
N ASP A 8 -16.61 46.18 6.42
CA ASP A 8 -16.77 45.36 7.62
C ASP A 8 -15.89 45.80 8.80
N GLY A 9 -15.13 46.88 8.63
CA GLY A 9 -14.27 47.48 9.68
C GLY A 9 -13.16 46.56 10.21
N LYS A 10 -12.84 45.48 9.48
CA LYS A 10 -11.84 44.47 9.88
C LYS A 10 -10.62 44.59 9.00
N SER A 11 -9.44 44.55 9.62
CA SER A 11 -8.16 44.57 8.93
C SER A 11 -8.03 43.39 7.97
N GLU A 12 -7.36 43.60 6.84
CA GLU A 12 -7.11 42.59 5.80
C GLU A 12 -6.45 41.32 6.39
N GLU A 13 -5.60 41.51 7.41
CA GLU A 13 -4.97 40.43 8.20
C GLU A 13 -5.98 39.56 8.95
N LYS A 14 -7.04 40.13 9.53
CA LYS A 14 -8.10 39.37 10.21
C LYS A 14 -8.97 38.58 9.24
N LEU A 15 -9.17 39.09 8.03
CA LEU A 15 -9.87 38.35 6.96
C LEU A 15 -9.02 37.19 6.45
N ILE A 16 -7.71 37.38 6.28
CA ILE A 16 -6.77 36.31 5.90
C ILE A 16 -6.71 35.24 7.00
N GLU A 17 -6.70 35.61 8.28
CA GLU A 17 -6.76 34.67 9.40
C GLU A 17 -8.09 33.92 9.47
N GLN A 18 -9.23 34.57 9.21
CA GLN A 18 -10.53 33.91 9.18
C GLN A 18 -10.66 32.94 8.01
N VAL A 19 -10.11 33.29 6.84
CA VAL A 19 -10.05 32.37 5.69
C VAL A 19 -9.10 31.21 5.99
N ARG A 20 -7.95 31.43 6.63
CA ARG A 20 -7.04 30.36 7.07
C ARG A 20 -7.66 29.45 8.15
N LYS A 21 -8.38 30.01 9.12
CA LYS A 21 -9.10 29.24 10.16
C LYS A 21 -10.31 28.48 9.59
N LYS A 22 -11.02 29.04 8.60
CA LYS A 22 -12.08 28.32 7.85
C LYS A 22 -11.51 27.29 6.85
N SER A 23 -10.30 27.53 6.34
CA SER A 23 -9.55 26.62 5.46
C SER A 23 -8.72 25.59 6.23
N GLY A 24 -8.82 25.56 7.56
CA GLY A 24 -8.30 24.49 8.42
C GLY A 24 -9.10 23.21 8.18
N SER A 25 -8.90 22.62 7.01
CA SER A 25 -9.53 21.38 6.60
C SER A 25 -9.09 20.27 7.55
N THR A 26 -9.93 19.94 8.52
CA THR A 26 -9.89 18.73 9.35
C THR A 26 -10.11 17.44 8.54
N TYR A 27 -10.19 17.55 7.21
CA TYR A 27 -10.30 16.40 6.31
C TYR A 27 -9.05 15.53 6.40
N LYS A 28 -9.16 14.41 7.13
CA LYS A 28 -8.21 13.32 7.07
C LYS A 28 -8.35 12.62 5.72
N LYS A 29 -7.31 12.71 4.89
CA LYS A 29 -7.25 11.99 3.61
C LYS A 29 -7.46 10.50 3.83
N HIS A 30 -8.28 9.90 2.97
CA HIS A 30 -8.44 8.46 2.88
C HIS A 30 -7.10 7.81 2.50
N PRO A 31 -6.79 6.59 2.98
CA PRO A 31 -5.54 5.90 2.61
C PRO A 31 -5.31 5.81 1.09
N ALA A 32 -6.36 5.55 0.29
CA ALA A 32 -6.26 5.56 -1.17
C ALA A 32 -5.79 6.90 -1.76
N GLU A 33 -6.15 8.03 -1.14
CA GLU A 33 -5.72 9.37 -1.59
C GLU A 33 -4.26 9.68 -1.22
N GLN A 34 -3.65 8.86 -0.37
CA GLN A 34 -2.25 9.00 0.05
C GLN A 34 -1.31 8.18 -0.84
N LEU A 35 -1.84 7.28 -1.66
CA LEU A 35 -1.06 6.49 -2.61
C LEU A 35 -0.36 7.40 -3.61
N THR A 36 0.89 7.07 -3.90
CA THR A 36 1.66 7.76 -4.94
C THR A 36 1.11 7.40 -6.32
N ARG A 37 1.44 8.22 -7.32
CA ARG A 37 1.03 7.95 -8.70
C ARG A 37 1.55 6.60 -9.20
N SER A 38 2.79 6.24 -8.87
CA SER A 38 3.36 4.94 -9.26
C SER A 38 2.62 3.78 -8.60
N GLN A 39 2.21 3.91 -7.33
CA GLN A 39 1.41 2.90 -6.64
C GLN A 39 0.02 2.74 -7.26
N LEU A 40 -0.62 3.84 -7.64
CA LEU A 40 -1.89 3.81 -8.37
C LEU A 40 -1.75 3.17 -9.75
N GLU A 41 -0.62 3.40 -10.45
CA GLU A 41 -0.32 2.74 -11.72
C GLU A 41 -0.21 1.22 -11.58
N LEU A 42 0.39 0.71 -10.49
CA LEU A 42 0.49 -0.74 -10.21
C LEU A 42 -0.87 -1.44 -10.09
N ILE A 43 -1.90 -0.72 -9.61
CA ILE A 43 -3.27 -1.23 -9.49
C ILE A 43 -4.22 -0.75 -10.60
N GLY A 44 -3.69 -0.18 -11.68
CA GLY A 44 -4.46 0.13 -12.89
C GLY A 44 -5.17 1.49 -12.89
N TYR A 45 -4.79 2.42 -12.00
CA TYR A 45 -5.40 3.74 -11.88
C TYR A 45 -4.41 4.90 -12.17
N PRO A 46 -3.86 5.01 -13.39
CA PRO A 46 -2.75 5.93 -13.70
C PRO A 46 -3.06 7.43 -13.54
N LYS A 47 -4.35 7.82 -13.56
CA LYS A 47 -4.78 9.23 -13.59
C LYS A 47 -6.06 9.45 -12.78
N ILE A 48 -6.01 9.25 -11.46
CA ILE A 48 -7.13 9.63 -10.59
C ILE A 48 -7.05 11.12 -10.26
N ASP A 49 -8.16 11.84 -10.47
CA ASP A 49 -8.37 13.21 -10.00
C ASP A 49 -9.38 13.19 -8.83
N TRP A 50 -8.85 13.06 -7.60
CA TRP A 50 -9.66 12.93 -6.39
C TRP A 50 -10.56 14.15 -6.15
N ILE A 51 -10.11 15.33 -6.53
CA ILE A 51 -10.85 16.59 -6.32
C ILE A 51 -12.06 16.62 -7.26
N LYS A 52 -11.84 16.38 -8.56
CA LYS A 52 -12.95 16.37 -9.53
C LYS A 52 -13.97 15.29 -9.24
N ASN A 53 -13.52 14.10 -8.83
CA ASN A 53 -14.43 13.02 -8.47
C ASN A 53 -15.32 13.41 -7.29
N ARG A 54 -14.75 14.08 -6.28
CA ARG A 54 -15.49 14.56 -5.11
C ARG A 54 -16.51 15.65 -5.47
N ASP A 55 -16.13 16.56 -6.36
CA ASP A 55 -16.97 17.69 -6.77
C ASP A 55 -18.12 17.24 -7.69
N TYR A 56 -17.95 16.16 -8.44
CA TYR A 56 -18.98 15.56 -9.28
C TYR A 56 -20.07 14.85 -8.46
N ASP A 57 -19.67 13.89 -7.62
CA ASP A 57 -20.57 13.13 -6.77
C ASP A 57 -19.83 12.61 -5.54
N VAL A 58 -20.21 13.11 -4.37
CA VAL A 58 -19.56 12.81 -3.10
C VAL A 58 -19.75 11.35 -2.69
N GLU A 59 -20.90 10.75 -2.97
CA GLU A 59 -21.22 9.38 -2.56
C GLU A 59 -20.53 8.36 -3.47
N LEU A 60 -20.56 8.61 -4.78
CA LEU A 60 -19.78 7.84 -5.75
C LEU A 60 -18.28 7.94 -5.45
N TYR A 61 -17.77 9.13 -5.12
CA TYR A 61 -16.39 9.34 -4.70
C TYR A 61 -16.00 8.51 -3.46
N LYS A 62 -16.88 8.43 -2.46
CA LYS A 62 -16.64 7.62 -1.24
C LYS A 62 -16.54 6.12 -1.56
N ASN A 63 -17.39 5.62 -2.44
CA ASN A 63 -17.35 4.21 -2.86
C ASN A 63 -16.11 3.94 -3.73
N TYR A 64 -15.75 4.89 -4.59
CA TYR A 64 -14.61 4.76 -5.49
C TYR A 64 -13.28 4.70 -4.72
N ARG A 65 -13.05 5.62 -3.76
CA ARG A 65 -11.82 5.60 -2.94
C ARG A 65 -11.69 4.34 -2.07
N GLU A 66 -12.81 3.76 -1.63
CA GLU A 66 -12.83 2.51 -0.89
C GLU A 66 -12.42 1.35 -1.79
N ARG A 67 -12.99 1.25 -3.00
CA ARG A 67 -12.58 0.25 -4.00
C ARG A 67 -11.09 0.35 -4.33
N VAL A 68 -10.57 1.55 -4.59
CA VAL A 68 -9.13 1.75 -4.88
C VAL A 68 -8.26 1.27 -3.72
N TYR A 69 -8.69 1.48 -2.47
CA TYR A 69 -7.97 0.98 -1.31
C TYR A 69 -8.03 -0.54 -1.16
N GLN A 70 -9.18 -1.15 -1.46
CA GLN A 70 -9.33 -2.61 -1.50
C GLN A 70 -8.44 -3.25 -2.57
N ASP A 71 -8.36 -2.63 -3.75
CA ASP A 71 -7.47 -3.06 -4.82
C ASP A 71 -5.99 -2.95 -4.39
N TRP A 72 -5.62 -1.84 -3.74
CA TRP A 72 -4.28 -1.64 -3.20
C TRP A 72 -3.90 -2.68 -2.14
N THR A 73 -4.74 -2.86 -1.12
CA THR A 73 -4.48 -3.83 -0.05
C THR A 73 -4.42 -5.27 -0.59
N SER A 74 -5.26 -5.59 -1.57
CA SER A 74 -5.20 -6.89 -2.26
C SER A 74 -3.91 -7.07 -3.06
N HIS A 75 -3.43 -6.02 -3.73
CA HIS A 75 -2.15 -6.04 -4.43
C HIS A 75 -0.98 -6.25 -3.47
N VAL A 76 -0.92 -5.48 -2.36
CA VAL A 76 0.11 -5.65 -1.32
C VAL A 76 0.10 -7.07 -0.77
N LYS A 77 -1.07 -7.67 -0.51
CA LYS A 77 -1.17 -9.06 -0.05
C LYS A 77 -0.56 -10.05 -1.05
N LYS A 78 -0.86 -9.88 -2.35
CA LYS A 78 -0.29 -10.72 -3.42
C LYS A 78 1.23 -10.56 -3.52
N GLU A 79 1.73 -9.34 -3.45
CA GLU A 79 3.18 -9.08 -3.49
C GLU A 79 3.89 -9.68 -2.26
N LYS A 80 3.28 -9.64 -1.07
CA LYS A 80 3.81 -10.32 0.13
C LYS A 80 3.89 -11.83 -0.07
N GLU A 81 2.86 -12.44 -0.64
CA GLU A 81 2.85 -13.88 -0.94
C GLU A 81 3.92 -14.25 -1.98
N LEU A 82 4.10 -13.44 -3.02
CA LEU A 82 5.18 -13.62 -4.01
C LEU A 82 6.57 -13.47 -3.38
N CYS A 83 6.75 -12.49 -2.51
CA CYS A 83 7.99 -12.31 -1.75
C CYS A 83 8.28 -13.53 -0.87
N TYR A 84 7.26 -14.10 -0.22
CA TYR A 84 7.41 -15.31 0.58
C TYR A 84 7.85 -16.51 -0.29
N LYS A 85 7.19 -16.74 -1.44
CA LYS A 85 7.59 -17.77 -2.41
C LYS A 85 9.04 -17.57 -2.87
N LEU A 86 9.44 -16.33 -3.14
CA LEU A 86 10.80 -15.99 -3.55
C LEU A 86 11.82 -16.29 -2.46
N LEU A 87 11.52 -15.95 -1.20
CA LEU A 87 12.38 -16.26 -0.05
C LEU A 87 12.54 -17.77 0.13
N PHE A 88 11.45 -18.54 0.06
CA PHE A 88 11.50 -19.99 0.17
C PHE A 88 12.27 -20.63 -1.01
N THR A 89 12.06 -20.13 -2.23
CA THR A 89 12.86 -20.55 -3.40
C THR A 89 14.35 -20.26 -3.19
N GLY A 90 14.68 -19.06 -2.71
CA GLY A 90 16.05 -18.65 -2.40
C GLY A 90 16.68 -19.50 -1.29
N LEU A 91 15.89 -19.96 -0.32
CA LEU A 91 16.34 -20.92 0.70
C LEU A 91 16.71 -22.26 0.06
N LEU A 92 15.83 -22.83 -0.77
CA LEU A 92 16.06 -24.12 -1.44
C LEU A 92 17.23 -24.07 -2.44
N SER A 93 17.43 -22.94 -3.11
CA SER A 93 18.48 -22.77 -4.12
C SER A 93 19.79 -22.20 -3.57
N ASN A 94 19.93 -22.08 -2.24
CA ASN A 94 21.08 -21.45 -1.57
C ASN A 94 21.40 -20.01 -2.06
N ASN A 95 20.37 -19.25 -2.44
CA ASN A 95 20.46 -17.87 -2.92
C ASN A 95 19.54 -16.90 -2.13
N LEU A 96 19.42 -17.14 -0.83
CA LEU A 96 18.53 -16.38 0.06
C LEU A 96 18.86 -14.88 0.09
N SER A 97 20.14 -14.50 0.00
CA SER A 97 20.57 -13.09 0.01
C SER A 97 20.00 -12.30 -1.16
N SER A 98 19.95 -12.88 -2.36
CA SER A 98 19.36 -12.24 -3.55
C SER A 98 17.84 -12.12 -3.43
N ALA A 99 17.19 -13.16 -2.89
CA ALA A 99 15.75 -13.14 -2.61
C ALA A 99 15.39 -12.03 -1.60
N ILE A 100 16.15 -11.88 -0.52
CA ILE A 100 15.96 -10.82 0.48
C ILE A 100 16.12 -9.44 -0.15
N ALA A 101 17.15 -9.23 -0.97
CA ALA A 101 17.37 -7.95 -1.64
C ALA A 101 16.19 -7.56 -2.55
N SER A 102 15.66 -8.54 -3.29
CA SER A 102 14.49 -8.34 -4.16
C SER A 102 13.23 -8.00 -3.35
N CYS A 103 13.00 -8.67 -2.22
CA CYS A 103 11.87 -8.37 -1.36
C CYS A 103 11.99 -6.99 -0.68
N LYS A 104 13.19 -6.57 -0.29
CA LYS A 104 13.43 -5.21 0.25
C LYS A 104 13.20 -4.12 -0.78
N GLN A 105 13.52 -4.37 -2.05
CA GLN A 105 13.14 -3.47 -3.13
C GLN A 105 11.61 -3.34 -3.22
N LYS A 106 10.88 -4.45 -3.07
CA LYS A 106 9.41 -4.42 -3.01
C LYS A 106 8.85 -3.68 -1.80
N GLU A 107 9.44 -3.81 -0.62
CA GLU A 107 9.06 -2.99 0.54
C GLU A 107 9.17 -1.50 0.25
N PHE A 108 10.24 -1.08 -0.44
CA PHE A 108 10.45 0.30 -0.81
C PHE A 108 9.40 0.79 -1.82
N GLU A 109 9.09 -0.01 -2.85
CA GLU A 109 8.06 0.29 -3.86
C GLU A 109 6.66 0.41 -3.23
N LEU A 110 6.34 -0.51 -2.29
CA LEU A 110 5.03 -0.56 -1.63
C LEU A 110 4.92 0.38 -0.42
N GLN A 111 6.05 0.90 0.08
CA GLN A 111 6.15 1.65 1.34
C GLN A 111 5.61 0.88 2.56
N GLU A 112 5.79 -0.43 2.55
CA GLU A 112 5.30 -1.37 3.56
C GLU A 112 6.46 -2.22 4.08
N LYS A 113 6.54 -2.43 5.40
CA LYS A 113 7.56 -3.28 6.01
C LYS A 113 6.98 -4.66 6.30
N PHE A 114 7.52 -5.69 5.67
CA PHE A 114 7.05 -7.07 5.79
C PHE A 114 8.15 -8.14 5.65
N VAL A 115 9.36 -7.82 5.17
CA VAL A 115 10.42 -8.81 4.93
C VAL A 115 10.84 -9.52 6.21
N ASP A 116 11.00 -8.78 7.32
CA ASP A 116 11.36 -9.36 8.61
C ASP A 116 10.26 -10.32 9.13
N GLU A 117 9.00 -10.02 8.84
CA GLU A 117 7.85 -10.88 9.16
C GLU A 117 7.88 -12.15 8.32
N LEU A 118 8.08 -12.03 7.00
CA LEU A 118 8.17 -13.17 6.09
C LEU A 118 9.34 -14.10 6.44
N ILE A 119 10.50 -13.54 6.81
CA ILE A 119 11.67 -14.31 7.25
C ILE A 119 11.35 -15.08 8.54
N LYS A 120 10.67 -14.45 9.51
CA LYS A 120 10.26 -15.15 10.73
C LYS A 120 9.32 -16.32 10.41
N MET A 121 8.34 -16.11 9.54
CA MET A 121 7.42 -17.16 9.10
C MET A 121 8.15 -18.32 8.39
N LEU A 122 9.16 -18.01 7.58
CA LEU A 122 9.96 -19.02 6.86
C LEU A 122 10.64 -20.03 7.81
N PHE A 123 11.10 -19.57 8.96
CA PHE A 123 11.83 -20.36 9.96
C PHE A 123 10.97 -20.78 11.17
N GLN A 124 9.66 -20.52 11.14
CA GLN A 124 8.76 -20.90 12.22
C GLN A 124 8.49 -22.42 12.17
N GLU A 125 8.48 -23.07 13.34
CA GLU A 125 8.29 -24.53 13.44
C GLU A 125 6.87 -24.99 13.07
N SER A 126 5.86 -24.13 13.28
CA SER A 126 4.48 -24.39 12.90
C SER A 126 4.18 -23.71 11.56
N LYS A 127 3.94 -24.52 10.52
CA LYS A 127 3.80 -24.04 9.13
C LYS A 127 2.41 -24.17 8.53
N TYR A 128 1.38 -24.46 9.33
CA TYR A 128 0.03 -24.75 8.81
C TYR A 128 -0.52 -23.68 7.83
N GLU A 129 -0.19 -22.40 8.05
CA GLU A 129 -0.70 -21.30 7.21
C GLU A 129 0.03 -21.14 5.87
N VAL A 130 1.26 -21.65 5.77
CA VAL A 130 2.16 -21.44 4.62
C VAL A 130 2.56 -22.73 3.91
N PHE A 131 2.19 -23.89 4.47
CA PHE A 131 2.53 -25.20 3.95
C PHE A 131 2.10 -25.40 2.49
N GLU A 132 0.88 -25.00 2.14
CA GLU A 132 0.38 -25.09 0.76
C GLU A 132 1.24 -24.24 -0.19
N VAL A 133 1.70 -23.08 0.26
CA VAL A 133 2.57 -22.18 -0.53
C VAL A 133 3.95 -22.80 -0.74
N GLU A 134 4.54 -23.36 0.32
CA GLU A 134 5.84 -24.05 0.24
C GLU A 134 5.78 -25.32 -0.61
N MET A 135 4.70 -26.08 -0.54
CA MET A 135 4.44 -27.25 -1.39
C MET A 135 4.36 -26.85 -2.87
N ASN A 136 3.57 -25.83 -3.19
CA ASN A 136 3.46 -25.30 -4.56
C ASN A 136 4.84 -24.89 -5.12
N VAL A 137 5.70 -24.26 -4.31
CA VAL A 137 7.06 -23.90 -4.73
C VAL A 137 7.93 -25.14 -4.91
N SER A 138 7.83 -26.11 -4.01
CA SER A 138 8.62 -27.36 -4.06
C SER A 138 8.26 -28.18 -5.30
N GLU A 139 6.97 -28.30 -5.62
CA GLU A 139 6.47 -28.92 -6.85
C GLU A 139 7.01 -28.21 -8.10
N LEU A 140 6.93 -26.88 -8.14
CA LEU A 140 7.44 -26.08 -9.24
C LEU A 140 8.96 -26.28 -9.45
N MET A 141 9.70 -26.35 -8.35
CA MET A 141 11.15 -26.57 -8.33
C MET A 141 11.53 -28.03 -8.56
N LYS A 142 10.57 -28.97 -8.52
CA LYS A 142 10.80 -30.43 -8.57
C LYS A 142 11.74 -30.93 -7.46
N ILE A 143 11.62 -30.36 -6.27
CA ILE A 143 12.39 -30.72 -5.08
C ILE A 143 11.41 -31.28 -4.04
N GLN A 144 11.83 -32.28 -3.27
CA GLN A 144 11.04 -32.77 -2.14
C GLN A 144 10.96 -31.69 -1.07
N HIS A 145 9.75 -31.42 -0.56
CA HIS A 145 9.57 -30.42 0.48
C HIS A 145 10.37 -30.84 1.73
N PRO A 146 11.14 -29.94 2.38
CA PRO A 146 12.02 -30.30 3.49
C PRO A 146 11.34 -30.97 4.69
N TYR A 147 10.01 -30.79 4.81
CA TYR A 147 9.19 -31.35 5.89
C TYR A 147 8.40 -32.60 5.49
N ASP A 148 8.47 -33.05 4.23
CA ASP A 148 7.84 -34.31 3.80
C ASP A 148 8.59 -35.57 4.29
N THR A 149 9.76 -35.39 4.91
CA THR A 149 10.64 -36.47 5.40
C THR A 149 10.60 -36.71 6.91
N LEU A 150 9.74 -36.02 7.66
CA LEU A 150 9.52 -36.22 9.10
C LEU A 150 8.25 -37.04 9.36
#